data_AF-A0A261W2N8-F1
#
_entry.id   AF-A0A261W2N8-F1
#
_cell.length_a   1.000
_cell.length_b   1.000
_cell.length_c   1.000
_cell.angle_alpha   90.00
_cell.angle_beta   90.00
_cell.angle_gamma   90.00
#
_symmetry.space_group_name_H-M   'P 1'
#
loop_
_entity.id
_entity.type
_entity.pdbx_description
1 polymer ?
#
loop_
_entity_poly.entity_id
_entity_poly.type
_entity_poly.pdbx_seq_one_letter_code
_entity_poly.pdbx_strand_id
1 'polypeptide(L)'
;MRDTKKTAADKRPEIDSQDDIPTSLRFEEMLGRKSLDRSLPKRERTRYLFLTITARCIQEEPQRNPTVEFVLDQSGLSRGTFYNHFKDVDDCVFEMLSLFLEYIESARVSNSRNLPTYEAILEANDWYCRAYEANANLYAAVHRNAAITKLREDRNANWTMKVVHVSERRRGRAFTKAQRREYVGMVRILITMTIDTLRERFVNHDLLLTQAFPTARSLAIKVSDIWFRTMAEYEKTD
;
A
#
# COMPACT_ATOMS: atom_id res chain seq x y z
N MET A 1 31.18 -22.54 49.68
CA MET A 1 30.70 -21.19 49.35
C MET A 1 31.00 -20.98 47.88
N ARG A 2 30.00 -21.19 47.01
CA ARG A 2 29.08 -20.19 46.46
C ARG A 2 29.73 -19.30 45.37
N ASP A 3 29.04 -19.35 44.23
CA ASP A 3 28.89 -18.33 43.18
C ASP A 3 29.96 -18.18 42.10
N THR A 4 29.75 -18.75 40.91
CA THR A 4 28.87 -18.31 39.79
C THR A 4 29.39 -17.09 39.04
N LYS A 5 29.80 -17.31 37.78
CA LYS A 5 29.46 -16.47 36.62
C LYS A 5 29.78 -17.24 35.34
N LYS A 6 28.82 -18.08 34.94
CA LYS A 6 28.72 -18.61 33.58
C LYS A 6 28.23 -17.44 32.72
N THR A 7 29.08 -16.94 31.84
CA THR A 7 28.78 -15.88 30.88
C THR A 7 27.56 -16.29 30.06
N ALA A 8 26.50 -15.50 30.17
CA ALA A 8 25.30 -15.68 29.38
C ALA A 8 25.67 -15.49 27.90
N ALA A 9 25.52 -16.56 27.13
CA ALA A 9 25.55 -16.50 25.69
C ALA A 9 24.46 -15.51 25.23
N ASP A 10 24.89 -14.55 24.41
CA ASP A 10 24.07 -13.57 23.69
C ASP A 10 23.08 -14.32 22.78
N LYS A 11 21.95 -14.74 23.34
CA LYS A 11 20.77 -15.15 22.58
C LYS A 11 20.11 -13.88 22.08
N ARG A 12 20.60 -13.35 20.95
CA ARG A 12 19.79 -12.48 20.11
C ARG A 12 18.48 -13.20 19.81
N PRO A 13 17.32 -12.55 19.94
CA PRO A 13 16.07 -13.18 19.54
C PRO A 13 16.20 -13.55 18.06
N GLU A 14 15.94 -14.82 17.75
CA GLU A 14 15.66 -15.27 16.39
C GLU A 14 14.57 -14.34 15.84
N ILE A 15 14.94 -13.56 14.82
CA ILE A 15 13.98 -12.78 14.04
C ILE A 15 13.13 -13.83 13.34
N ASP A 16 11.91 -14.01 13.83
CA ASP A 16 10.90 -14.89 13.27
C ASP A 16 10.76 -14.56 11.78
N SER A 17 11.27 -15.45 10.92
CA SER A 17 11.48 -15.21 9.50
C SER A 17 10.25 -15.58 8.65
N GLN A 18 9.04 -15.42 9.19
CA GLN A 18 7.79 -15.71 8.49
C GLN A 18 6.72 -14.65 8.75
N ASP A 19 7.00 -13.39 8.37
CA ASP A 19 5.93 -12.47 7.97
C ASP A 19 5.45 -12.89 6.57
N ASP A 20 4.71 -14.00 6.46
CA ASP A 20 4.09 -14.39 5.19
C ASP A 20 3.16 -13.25 4.74
N ILE A 21 3.49 -12.66 3.59
CA ILE A 21 2.65 -11.63 2.96
C ILE A 21 1.31 -12.31 2.62
N PRO A 22 0.17 -11.84 3.13
CA PRO A 22 -1.10 -12.50 2.89
C PRO A 22 -1.43 -12.34 1.40
N THR A 23 -1.98 -13.40 0.78
CA THR A 23 -2.49 -13.30 -0.60
C THR A 23 -3.46 -12.14 -0.81
N SER A 24 -4.19 -11.71 0.23
CA SER A 24 -5.08 -10.54 0.13
C SER A 24 -4.34 -9.21 -0.12
N LEU A 25 -3.01 -9.19 -0.04
CA LEU A 25 -2.19 -8.04 -0.41
C LEU A 25 -1.59 -8.17 -1.81
N ARG A 26 -1.58 -9.36 -2.43
CA ARG A 26 -1.00 -9.58 -3.75
C ARG A 26 -2.03 -9.33 -4.84
N PHE A 27 -1.92 -8.17 -5.48
CA PHE A 27 -2.94 -7.70 -6.44
C PHE A 27 -3.05 -8.60 -7.67
N GLU A 28 -1.93 -9.10 -8.19
CA GLU A 28 -1.88 -10.00 -9.34
C GLU A 28 -2.54 -11.36 -9.05
N GLU A 29 -2.44 -11.85 -7.81
CA GLU A 29 -3.13 -13.08 -7.40
C GLU A 29 -4.66 -12.88 -7.38
N MET A 30 -5.13 -11.71 -6.93
CA MET A 30 -6.55 -11.34 -6.98
C MET A 30 -7.07 -11.27 -8.42
N LEU A 31 -6.35 -10.61 -9.32
CA LEU A 31 -6.72 -10.54 -10.74
C LEU A 31 -6.75 -11.95 -11.36
N GLY A 32 -5.75 -12.78 -11.05
CA GLY A 32 -5.66 -14.16 -11.53
C GLY A 32 -6.87 -14.99 -11.10
N ARG A 33 -7.30 -14.87 -9.83
CA ARG A 33 -8.53 -15.52 -9.33
C ARG A 33 -9.78 -15.07 -10.09
N LYS A 34 -9.93 -13.76 -10.32
CA LYS A 34 -11.06 -13.22 -11.10
C LYS A 34 -11.05 -13.69 -12.56
N SER A 35 -9.87 -13.90 -13.15
CA SER A 35 -9.75 -14.44 -14.52
C SER A 35 -10.30 -15.88 -14.64
N LEU A 36 -10.32 -16.64 -13.53
CA LEU A 36 -10.78 -18.03 -13.46
C LEU A 36 -12.20 -18.19 -12.89
N ASP A 37 -12.79 -17.13 -12.35
CA ASP A 37 -14.09 -17.15 -11.68
C ASP A 37 -15.24 -17.37 -12.68
N ARG A 38 -15.77 -18.60 -12.72
CA ARG A 38 -16.83 -18.99 -13.65
C ARG A 38 -18.19 -18.31 -13.39
N SER A 39 -18.36 -17.63 -12.26
CA SER A 39 -19.54 -16.79 -12.03
C SER A 39 -19.50 -15.51 -12.87
N LEU A 40 -18.31 -15.08 -13.33
CA LEU A 40 -18.14 -13.92 -14.18
C LEU A 40 -18.35 -14.28 -15.67
N PRO A 41 -18.96 -13.36 -16.46
CA PRO A 41 -19.05 -13.51 -17.91
C PRO A 41 -17.68 -13.74 -18.54
N LYS A 42 -17.62 -14.50 -19.64
CA LYS A 42 -16.37 -14.78 -20.37
C LYS A 42 -15.60 -13.50 -20.71
N ARG A 43 -16.32 -12.44 -21.11
CA ARG A 43 -15.75 -11.13 -21.39
C ARG A 43 -14.98 -10.58 -20.18
N GLU A 44 -15.59 -10.54 -19.00
CA GLU A 44 -14.92 -10.06 -17.79
C GLU A 44 -13.71 -10.92 -17.41
N ARG A 45 -13.82 -12.24 -17.50
CA ARG A 45 -12.69 -13.13 -17.24
C ARG A 45 -11.51 -12.87 -18.16
N THR A 46 -11.76 -12.68 -19.46
CA THR A 46 -10.73 -12.31 -20.43
C THR A 46 -10.11 -10.95 -20.13
N ARG A 47 -10.91 -9.96 -19.70
CA ARG A 47 -10.39 -8.67 -19.23
C ARG A 47 -9.42 -8.86 -18.07
N TYR A 48 -9.81 -9.62 -17.04
CA TYR A 48 -8.94 -9.91 -15.89
C TYR A 48 -7.69 -10.70 -16.25
N LEU A 49 -7.75 -11.59 -17.25
CA LEU A 49 -6.55 -12.29 -17.74
C LEU A 49 -5.51 -11.29 -18.29
N PHE A 50 -5.94 -10.36 -19.15
CA PHE A 50 -5.04 -9.32 -19.67
C PHE A 50 -4.47 -8.45 -18.56
N LEU A 51 -5.30 -8.00 -17.62
CA LEU A 51 -4.84 -7.22 -16.46
C LEU A 51 -3.84 -8.01 -15.60
N THR A 52 -4.05 -9.32 -15.42
CA THR A 52 -3.13 -10.20 -14.65
C THR A 52 -1.76 -10.28 -15.32
N ILE A 53 -1.73 -10.48 -16.63
CA ILE A 53 -0.48 -10.55 -17.42
C ILE A 53 0.26 -9.20 -17.36
N THR A 54 -0.47 -8.10 -17.53
CA THR A 54 0.07 -6.74 -17.42
C THR A 54 0.65 -6.47 -16.03
N ALA A 55 -0.05 -6.85 -14.96
CA ALA A 55 0.43 -6.69 -13.59
C ALA A 55 1.70 -7.51 -13.33
N ARG A 56 1.76 -8.77 -13.80
CA ARG A 56 2.96 -9.63 -13.68
C ARG A 56 4.15 -9.05 -14.42
N CYS A 57 3.96 -8.59 -15.66
CA CYS A 57 5.02 -7.93 -16.42
C CYS A 57 5.62 -6.73 -15.68
N ILE A 58 4.78 -5.87 -15.10
CA ILE A 58 5.25 -4.71 -14.34
C ILE A 58 5.92 -5.13 -13.01
N GLN A 59 5.43 -6.17 -12.35
CA GLN A 59 6.06 -6.72 -11.14
C GLN A 59 7.45 -7.30 -11.44
N GLU A 60 7.67 -7.87 -12.62
CA GLU A 60 8.97 -8.40 -13.04
C GLU A 60 9.90 -7.31 -13.58
N GLU A 61 9.38 -6.37 -14.37
CA GLU A 61 10.13 -5.29 -15.03
C GLU A 61 9.52 -3.89 -14.75
N PRO A 62 9.75 -3.31 -13.55
CA PRO A 62 9.11 -2.05 -13.14
C PRO A 62 9.45 -0.85 -14.03
N GLN A 63 10.52 -0.91 -14.82
CA GLN A 63 10.98 0.18 -15.66
C GLN A 63 10.29 0.25 -17.03
N ARG A 64 9.52 -0.78 -17.42
CA ARG A 64 8.86 -0.85 -18.73
C ARG A 64 7.37 -1.14 -18.61
N ASN A 65 6.58 -0.67 -19.57
CA ASN A 65 5.21 -1.15 -19.77
C ASN A 65 5.25 -2.38 -20.71
N PRO A 66 4.32 -3.34 -20.56
CA PRO A 66 4.21 -4.40 -21.55
C PRO A 66 3.86 -3.84 -22.93
N THR A 67 4.13 -4.62 -23.97
CA THR A 67 3.60 -4.39 -25.32
C THR A 67 2.33 -5.19 -25.53
N VAL A 68 1.49 -4.83 -26.51
CA VAL A 68 0.34 -5.65 -26.90
C VAL A 68 0.78 -7.07 -27.30
N GLU A 69 1.87 -7.21 -28.06
CA GLU A 69 2.45 -8.48 -28.48
C GLU A 69 2.75 -9.39 -27.29
N PHE A 70 3.51 -8.89 -26.31
CA PHE A 70 3.76 -9.61 -25.06
C PHE A 70 2.48 -10.12 -24.39
N VAL A 71 1.45 -9.28 -24.27
CA VAL A 71 0.17 -9.69 -23.65
C VAL A 71 -0.54 -10.78 -24.46
N LEU A 72 -0.50 -10.69 -25.79
CA LEU A 72 -1.08 -11.71 -26.68
C LEU A 72 -0.31 -13.03 -26.58
N ASP A 73 1.02 -12.98 -26.60
CA ASP A 73 1.89 -14.16 -26.50
C ASP A 73 1.66 -14.90 -25.18
N GLN A 74 1.56 -14.16 -24.06
CA GLN A 74 1.30 -14.74 -22.74
C GLN A 74 -0.14 -15.23 -22.56
N SER A 75 -1.12 -14.61 -23.24
CA SER A 75 -2.54 -14.99 -23.11
C SER A 75 -2.96 -16.11 -24.06
N GLY A 76 -2.24 -16.30 -25.18
CA GLY A 76 -2.65 -17.18 -26.27
C GLY A 76 -3.90 -16.70 -27.01
N LEU A 77 -4.30 -15.44 -26.84
CA LEU A 77 -5.49 -14.86 -27.46
C LEU A 77 -5.15 -14.06 -28.72
N SER A 78 -6.15 -13.85 -29.56
CA SER A 78 -5.98 -13.07 -30.79
C SER A 78 -5.88 -11.57 -30.50
N ARG A 79 -5.23 -10.85 -31.42
CA ARG A 79 -5.15 -9.38 -31.39
C ARG A 79 -6.52 -8.71 -31.37
N GLY A 80 -7.48 -9.22 -32.16
CA GLY A 80 -8.87 -8.73 -32.15
C GLY A 80 -9.56 -8.92 -30.80
N THR A 81 -9.21 -9.99 -30.06
CA THR A 81 -9.71 -10.20 -28.70
C THR A 81 -9.22 -9.09 -27.77
N PHE A 82 -7.93 -8.74 -27.78
CA PHE A 82 -7.40 -7.64 -26.95
C PHE A 82 -8.13 -6.32 -27.22
N TYR A 83 -8.29 -5.95 -28.49
CA TYR A 83 -8.93 -4.69 -28.87
C TYR A 83 -10.44 -4.62 -28.59
N ASN A 84 -11.10 -5.74 -28.28
CA ASN A 84 -12.48 -5.74 -27.77
C ASN A 84 -12.58 -5.30 -26.30
N HIS A 85 -11.45 -5.23 -25.60
CA HIS A 85 -11.35 -4.86 -24.18
C HIS A 85 -10.62 -3.54 -23.97
N PHE A 86 -9.50 -3.33 -24.68
CA PHE A 86 -8.62 -2.18 -24.47
C PHE A 86 -8.27 -1.51 -25.79
N LYS A 87 -8.17 -0.19 -25.79
CA LYS A 87 -7.80 0.57 -27.00
C LYS A 87 -6.36 0.33 -27.41
N ASP A 88 -5.48 0.25 -26.42
CA ASP A 88 -4.06 0.02 -26.54
C ASP A 88 -3.51 -0.51 -25.19
N VAL A 89 -2.19 -0.64 -25.08
CA VAL A 89 -1.57 -1.14 -23.86
C VAL A 89 -1.56 -0.12 -22.73
N ASP A 90 -1.56 1.18 -23.05
CA ASP A 90 -1.56 2.23 -22.04
C ASP A 90 -2.93 2.33 -21.34
N ASP A 91 -4.02 2.13 -22.09
CA ASP A 91 -5.39 1.97 -21.57
C ASP A 91 -5.48 0.76 -20.62
N CYS A 92 -4.87 -0.38 -21.00
CA CYS A 92 -4.80 -1.56 -20.16
C CYS A 92 -3.98 -1.32 -18.87
N VAL A 93 -2.82 -0.66 -18.98
CA VAL A 93 -1.97 -0.32 -17.81
C VAL A 93 -2.67 0.68 -16.91
N PHE A 94 -3.33 1.69 -17.46
CA PHE A 94 -4.08 2.69 -16.70
C PHE A 94 -5.21 2.03 -15.90
N GLU A 95 -6.00 1.17 -16.54
CA GLU A 95 -7.07 0.44 -15.86
C GLU A 95 -6.52 -0.49 -14.77
N MET A 96 -5.45 -1.23 -15.06
CA MET A 96 -4.77 -2.12 -14.11
C MET A 96 -4.30 -1.35 -12.86
N LEU A 97 -3.59 -0.23 -13.05
CA LEU A 97 -3.09 0.58 -11.93
C LEU A 97 -4.21 1.27 -11.15
N SER A 98 -5.30 1.67 -11.83
CA SER A 98 -6.47 2.25 -11.17
C SER A 98 -7.16 1.22 -10.27
N LEU A 99 -7.33 -0.01 -10.77
CA LEU A 99 -7.87 -1.14 -10.01
C LEU A 99 -6.94 -1.55 -8.87
N PHE A 100 -5.62 -1.46 -9.07
CA PHE A 100 -4.65 -1.72 -8.01
C PHE A 100 -4.84 -0.78 -6.81
N LEU A 101 -4.89 0.53 -7.07
CA LEU A 101 -5.14 1.51 -6.01
C LEU A 101 -6.48 1.27 -5.32
N GLU A 102 -7.54 0.97 -6.08
CA GLU A 102 -8.87 0.66 -5.52
C GLU A 102 -8.86 -0.59 -4.66
N TYR A 103 -8.17 -1.63 -5.10
CA TYR A 103 -8.05 -2.89 -4.37
C TYR A 103 -7.36 -2.70 -3.04
N ILE A 104 -6.18 -2.05 -3.01
CA ILE A 104 -5.43 -1.86 -1.77
C ILE A 104 -6.21 -1.02 -0.75
N GLU A 105 -6.98 -0.04 -1.20
CA GLU A 105 -7.81 0.79 -0.33
C GLU A 105 -9.05 0.05 0.18
N SER A 106 -9.72 -0.72 -0.67
CA SER A 106 -10.96 -1.43 -0.33
C SER A 106 -10.74 -2.72 0.46
N ALA A 107 -9.61 -3.41 0.22
CA ALA A 107 -9.25 -4.64 0.93
C ALA A 107 -8.85 -4.37 2.39
N ARG A 108 -8.54 -3.12 2.74
CA ARG A 108 -8.25 -2.74 4.12
C ARG A 108 -9.52 -2.76 4.97
N VAL A 109 -9.68 -3.80 5.78
CA VAL A 109 -10.66 -3.83 6.86
C VAL A 109 -10.13 -2.98 8.01
N SER A 110 -10.83 -1.91 8.39
CA SER A 110 -10.40 -0.99 9.46
C SER A 110 -11.21 -1.24 10.73
N ASN A 111 -10.59 -1.77 11.78
CA ASN A 111 -11.20 -1.88 13.11
C ASN A 111 -10.94 -0.67 14.01
N SER A 112 -10.35 0.39 13.45
CA SER A 112 -9.94 1.63 14.12
C SER A 112 -10.94 2.30 15.07
N ARG A 113 -12.25 2.01 14.98
CA ARG A 113 -13.27 2.52 15.90
C ARG A 113 -13.23 1.85 17.27
N ASN A 114 -12.74 0.62 17.34
CA ASN A 114 -12.71 -0.21 18.55
C ASN A 114 -11.30 -0.33 19.14
N LEU A 115 -10.33 0.36 18.54
CA LEU A 115 -8.93 0.30 18.94
C LEU A 115 -8.50 1.61 19.62
N PRO A 116 -7.59 1.54 20.62
CA PRO A 116 -6.82 2.68 21.08
C PRO A 116 -6.18 3.45 19.91
N THR A 117 -5.99 4.76 20.06
CA THR A 117 -5.49 5.64 18.98
C THR A 117 -4.20 5.13 18.35
N TYR A 118 -3.21 4.73 19.15
CA TYR A 118 -1.94 4.21 18.64
C TYR A 118 -2.14 2.92 17.83
N GLU A 119 -2.93 1.97 18.35
CA GLU A 119 -3.19 0.70 17.67
C GLU A 119 -3.92 0.89 16.35
N ALA A 120 -4.87 1.83 16.28
CA ALA A 120 -5.55 2.19 15.04
C ALA A 120 -4.59 2.80 13.99
N ILE A 121 -3.61 3.59 14.42
CA ILE A 121 -2.57 4.16 13.55
C ILE A 121 -1.63 3.04 13.08
N LEU A 122 -1.22 2.17 14.00
CA LEU A 122 -0.33 1.05 13.70
C LEU A 122 -0.97 0.05 12.74
N GLU A 123 -2.22 -0.35 12.96
CA GLU A 123 -2.99 -1.20 12.04
C GLU A 123 -3.01 -0.60 10.63
N ALA A 124 -3.25 0.71 10.52
CA ALA A 124 -3.28 1.42 9.24
C ALA A 124 -1.92 1.43 8.54
N ASN A 125 -0.85 1.80 9.25
CA ASN A 125 0.48 1.90 8.69
C ASN A 125 1.07 0.52 8.37
N ASP A 126 0.79 -0.49 9.19
CA ASP A 126 1.18 -1.88 8.96
C ASP A 126 0.59 -2.41 7.65
N TRP A 127 -0.71 -2.19 7.43
CA TRP A 127 -1.37 -2.53 6.18
C TRP A 127 -0.65 -1.93 4.97
N TYR A 128 -0.35 -0.63 5.01
CA TYR A 128 0.33 0.03 3.88
C TYR A 128 1.79 -0.42 3.72
N CYS A 129 2.52 -0.67 4.82
CA CYS A 129 3.87 -1.21 4.73
C CYS A 129 3.88 -2.57 4.03
N ARG A 130 2.99 -3.49 4.44
CA ARG A 130 2.89 -4.82 3.83
C ARG A 130 2.35 -4.76 2.40
N ALA A 131 1.44 -3.83 2.10
CA ALA A 131 0.98 -3.61 0.73
C ALA A 131 2.12 -3.13 -0.19
N TYR A 132 3.00 -2.24 0.28
CA TYR A 132 4.19 -1.83 -0.46
C TYR A 132 5.18 -2.97 -0.62
N GLU A 133 5.45 -3.74 0.44
CA GLU A 133 6.33 -4.92 0.38
C GLU A 133 5.84 -5.94 -0.66
N ALA A 134 4.53 -6.16 -0.75
CA ALA A 134 3.92 -7.08 -1.69
C ALA A 134 3.87 -6.57 -3.14
N ASN A 135 3.85 -5.26 -3.35
CA ASN A 135 3.53 -4.64 -4.65
C ASN A 135 4.47 -3.49 -5.02
N ALA A 136 5.73 -3.52 -4.58
CA ALA A 136 6.69 -2.42 -4.73
C ALA A 136 6.78 -1.93 -6.19
N ASN A 137 6.82 -2.86 -7.15
CA ASN A 137 6.97 -2.53 -8.56
C ASN A 137 5.69 -1.96 -9.19
N LEU A 138 4.50 -2.33 -8.70
CA LEU A 138 3.25 -1.66 -9.08
C LEU A 138 3.19 -0.23 -8.52
N TYR A 139 3.66 -0.02 -7.28
CA TYR A 139 3.80 1.33 -6.74
C TYR A 139 4.81 2.17 -7.53
N ALA A 140 5.94 1.59 -7.94
CA ALA A 140 6.89 2.25 -8.84
C ALA A 140 6.21 2.68 -10.15
N ALA A 141 5.38 1.81 -10.73
CA ALA A 141 4.62 2.10 -11.94
C ALA A 141 3.55 3.19 -11.75
N VAL A 142 2.91 3.29 -10.58
CA VAL A 142 2.01 4.40 -10.22
C VAL A 142 2.74 5.74 -10.35
N HIS A 143 3.98 5.82 -9.85
CA HIS A 143 4.73 7.07 -9.77
C HIS A 143 5.23 7.61 -11.13
N ARG A 144 5.38 6.75 -12.14
CA ARG A 144 5.73 7.17 -13.51
C ARG A 144 4.51 7.57 -14.35
N ASN A 145 3.29 7.31 -13.88
CA ASN A 145 2.06 7.66 -14.58
C ASN A 145 1.39 8.88 -13.91
N ALA A 146 1.40 10.03 -14.58
CA ALA A 146 0.89 11.28 -14.03
C ALA A 146 -0.63 11.24 -13.71
N ALA A 147 -1.42 10.58 -14.56
CA ALA A 147 -2.87 10.47 -14.36
C ALA A 147 -3.21 9.58 -13.13
N ILE A 148 -2.49 8.47 -12.98
CA ILE A 148 -2.64 7.58 -11.82
C ILE A 148 -2.09 8.24 -10.55
N THR A 149 -0.99 8.98 -10.65
CA THR A 149 -0.46 9.77 -9.53
C THR A 149 -1.49 10.77 -9.05
N LYS A 150 -2.16 11.50 -9.96
CA LYS A 150 -3.26 12.41 -9.62
C LYS A 150 -4.42 11.69 -8.92
N LEU A 151 -4.83 10.54 -9.44
CA LEU A 151 -5.88 9.71 -8.81
C LEU A 151 -5.52 9.32 -7.37
N ARG A 152 -4.26 8.94 -7.12
CA ARG A 152 -3.78 8.65 -5.75
C ARG A 152 -3.82 9.90 -4.87
N GLU A 153 -3.39 11.06 -5.38
CA GLU A 153 -3.41 12.30 -4.59
C GLU A 153 -4.83 12.75 -4.21
N ASP A 154 -5.81 12.56 -5.09
CA ASP A 154 -7.22 12.81 -4.78
C ASP A 154 -7.74 11.88 -3.67
N ARG A 155 -7.38 10.59 -3.72
CA ARG A 155 -7.73 9.61 -2.67
C ARG A 155 -7.06 9.94 -1.34
N ASN A 156 -5.79 10.31 -1.39
CA ASN A 156 -5.00 10.79 -0.26
C ASN A 156 -5.61 12.04 0.41
N ALA A 157 -6.11 13.00 -0.39
CA ALA A 157 -6.81 14.18 0.12
C ALA A 157 -8.11 13.79 0.84
N ASN A 158 -8.88 12.85 0.26
CA ASN A 158 -10.09 12.32 0.90
C ASN A 158 -9.77 11.58 2.20
N TRP A 159 -8.71 10.77 2.24
CA TRP A 159 -8.26 10.09 3.45
C TRP A 159 -7.85 11.07 4.55
N THR A 160 -7.14 12.14 4.19
CA THR A 160 -6.76 13.22 5.11
C THR A 160 -7.97 13.81 5.83
N MET A 161 -9.04 14.09 5.08
CA MET A 161 -10.27 14.62 5.65
C MET A 161 -10.96 13.63 6.58
N LYS A 162 -10.88 12.32 6.30
CA LYS A 162 -11.38 11.26 7.20
C LYS A 162 -10.57 11.23 8.51
N VAL A 163 -9.24 11.32 8.44
CA VAL A 163 -8.38 11.35 9.65
C VAL A 163 -8.72 12.54 10.53
N VAL A 164 -8.81 13.75 9.95
CA VAL A 164 -9.17 14.97 10.70
C VAL A 164 -10.53 14.82 11.37
N HIS A 165 -11.52 14.28 10.67
CA HIS A 165 -12.86 14.04 11.23
C HIS A 165 -12.83 13.02 12.39
N VAL A 166 -12.01 11.97 12.29
CA VAL A 166 -11.83 11.00 13.39
C VAL A 166 -11.18 11.67 14.60
N SER A 167 -10.17 12.52 14.41
CA SER A 167 -9.55 13.28 15.49
C SER A 167 -10.52 14.25 16.16
N GLU A 168 -11.41 14.93 15.42
CA GLU A 168 -12.48 15.77 15.99
C GLU A 168 -13.42 14.98 16.90
N ARG A 169 -13.77 13.75 16.50
CA ARG A 169 -14.57 12.87 17.35
C ARG A 169 -13.84 12.44 18.62
N ARG A 170 -12.55 12.08 18.51
CA ARG A 170 -11.75 11.63 19.65
C ARG A 170 -11.55 12.71 20.71
N ARG A 171 -11.28 13.96 20.29
CA ARG A 171 -11.16 15.10 21.20
C ARG A 171 -12.50 15.65 21.72
N GLY A 172 -13.63 15.15 21.21
CA GLY A 172 -14.97 15.57 21.62
C GLY A 172 -15.42 16.95 21.12
N ARG A 173 -14.68 17.60 20.21
CA ARG A 173 -15.02 18.93 19.66
C ARG A 173 -14.43 19.16 18.27
N ALA A 174 -15.09 20.02 17.49
CA ALA A 174 -14.60 20.43 16.18
C ALA A 174 -13.34 21.32 16.29
N PHE A 175 -12.48 21.27 15.27
CA PHE A 175 -11.38 22.23 15.14
C PHE A 175 -11.91 23.61 14.75
N THR A 176 -11.28 24.66 15.27
CA THR A 176 -11.46 26.00 14.68
C THR A 176 -10.97 26.00 13.23
N LYS A 177 -11.42 26.95 12.42
CA LYS A 177 -11.02 27.05 10.99
C LYS A 177 -9.50 27.09 10.80
N ALA A 178 -8.78 27.78 11.69
CA ALA A 178 -7.32 27.89 11.64
C ALA A 178 -6.66 26.54 12.00
N GLN A 179 -7.00 25.96 13.15
CA GLN A 179 -6.48 24.65 13.58
C GLN A 179 -6.76 23.56 12.55
N ARG A 180 -7.96 23.58 11.96
CA ARG A 180 -8.35 22.58 10.95
C ARG A 180 -7.49 22.69 9.70
N ARG A 181 -7.23 23.91 9.23
CA ARG A 181 -6.39 24.14 8.04
C ARG A 181 -4.97 23.63 8.28
N GLU A 182 -4.40 23.98 9.42
CA GLU A 182 -3.06 23.55 9.80
C GLU A 182 -2.98 22.02 9.92
N TYR A 183 -3.92 21.41 10.64
CA TYR A 183 -3.92 19.98 10.88
C TYR A 183 -4.15 19.15 9.61
N VAL A 184 -5.00 19.62 8.68
CA VAL A 184 -5.10 19.03 7.33
C VAL A 184 -3.75 19.03 6.63
N GLY A 185 -3.02 20.16 6.68
CA GLY A 185 -1.67 20.26 6.12
C GLY A 185 -0.69 19.29 6.79
N MET A 186 -0.73 19.19 8.12
CA MET A 186 0.11 18.28 8.89
C MET A 186 -0.14 16.81 8.52
N VAL A 187 -1.40 16.39 8.43
CA VAL A 187 -1.76 15.03 8.00
C VAL A 187 -1.30 14.77 6.56
N ARG A 188 -1.37 15.75 5.65
CA ARG A 188 -0.80 15.60 4.30
C ARG A 188 0.70 15.39 4.34
N ILE A 189 1.44 16.14 5.15
CA ILE A 189 2.89 15.98 5.32
C ILE A 189 3.20 14.57 5.82
N LEU A 190 2.50 14.09 6.85
CA LEU A 190 2.67 12.74 7.39
C LEU A 190 2.43 11.66 6.33
N ILE A 191 1.37 11.79 5.52
CA ILE A 191 1.09 10.86 4.41
C ILE A 191 2.21 10.89 3.37
N THR A 192 2.64 12.08 2.94
CA THR A 192 3.72 12.21 1.94
C THR A 192 5.03 11.62 2.45
N MET A 193 5.44 11.94 3.67
CA MET A 193 6.63 11.36 4.30
C MET A 193 6.53 9.84 4.40
N THR A 194 5.35 9.32 4.73
CA THR A 194 5.12 7.87 4.80
C THR A 194 5.29 7.24 3.42
N ILE A 195 4.59 7.75 2.39
CA ILE A 195 4.68 7.23 1.02
C ILE A 195 6.13 7.22 0.53
N ASP A 196 6.86 8.32 0.75
CA ASP A 196 8.24 8.43 0.29
C ASP A 196 9.17 7.48 1.04
N THR A 197 8.99 7.34 2.36
CA THR A 197 9.73 6.35 3.17
C THR A 197 9.47 4.92 2.69
N LEU A 198 8.22 4.58 2.37
CA LEU A 198 7.87 3.25 1.84
C LEU A 198 8.48 3.02 0.45
N ARG A 199 8.49 4.05 -0.41
CA ARG A 199 9.15 3.97 -1.71
C ARG A 199 10.65 3.73 -1.55
N GLU A 200 11.33 4.55 -0.75
CA GLU A 200 12.78 4.39 -0.55
C GLU A 200 13.11 3.01 0.02
N ARG A 201 12.30 2.52 0.97
CA ARG A 201 12.49 1.20 1.59
C ARG A 201 12.23 0.02 0.65
N PHE A 202 11.11 0.03 -0.08
CA PHE A 202 10.61 -1.16 -0.78
C PHE A 202 10.86 -1.14 -2.28
N VAL A 203 10.94 0.05 -2.89
CA VAL A 203 11.17 0.21 -4.34
C VAL A 203 12.64 0.46 -4.63
N ASN A 204 13.26 1.40 -3.92
CA ASN A 204 14.66 1.78 -4.17
C ASN A 204 15.65 0.96 -3.35
N HIS A 205 15.16 0.17 -2.40
CA HIS A 205 15.97 -0.66 -1.50
C HIS A 205 17.06 0.14 -0.78
N ASP A 206 16.72 1.32 -0.27
CA ASP A 206 17.65 2.15 0.50
C ASP A 206 18.33 1.33 1.60
N LEU A 207 19.67 1.38 1.63
CA LEU A 207 20.47 0.52 2.49
C LEU A 207 20.25 0.82 3.98
N LEU A 208 20.13 2.09 4.34
CA LEU A 208 19.98 2.50 5.74
C LEU A 208 18.60 2.11 6.26
N LEU A 209 17.54 2.36 5.50
CA LEU A 209 16.18 1.96 5.85
C LEU A 209 16.03 0.44 5.89
N THR A 210 16.67 -0.29 4.97
CA THR A 210 16.63 -1.75 4.96
C THR A 210 17.31 -2.35 6.18
N GLN A 211 18.45 -1.81 6.61
CA GLN A 211 19.16 -2.29 7.79
C GLN A 211 18.47 -1.88 9.10
N ALA A 212 17.98 -0.64 9.19
CA ALA A 212 17.32 -0.14 10.40
C ALA A 212 15.94 -0.78 10.62
N PHE A 213 15.22 -1.08 9.53
CA PHE A 213 13.87 -1.61 9.54
C PHE A 213 13.77 -2.84 8.62
N PRO A 214 14.24 -4.01 9.09
CA PRO A 214 14.38 -5.21 8.27
C PRO A 214 13.04 -5.79 7.80
N THR A 215 11.96 -5.55 8.55
CA THR A 215 10.60 -6.04 8.19
C THR A 215 9.63 -4.88 7.97
N ALA A 216 8.57 -5.11 7.17
CA ALA A 216 7.48 -4.16 7.03
C ALA A 216 6.88 -3.75 8.38
N ARG A 217 6.75 -4.70 9.31
CA ARG A 217 6.26 -4.44 10.67
C ARG A 217 7.15 -3.47 11.43
N SER A 218 8.47 -3.66 11.38
CA SER A 218 9.43 -2.81 12.09
C SER A 218 9.38 -1.35 11.60
N LEU A 219 9.19 -1.14 10.30
CA LEU A 219 9.00 0.19 9.71
C LEU A 219 7.64 0.78 10.11
N ALA A 220 6.58 -0.02 10.06
CA ALA A 220 5.23 0.41 10.42
C ALA A 220 5.16 0.95 11.86
N ILE A 221 5.82 0.30 12.82
CA ILE A 221 5.92 0.76 14.21
C ILE A 221 6.53 2.16 14.26
N LYS A 222 7.63 2.38 13.54
CA LYS A 222 8.38 3.65 13.62
C LYS A 222 7.67 4.80 12.94
N VAL A 223 7.04 4.55 11.80
CA VAL A 223 6.13 5.53 11.17
C VAL A 223 4.97 5.84 12.11
N SER A 224 4.39 4.83 12.77
CA SER A 224 3.27 5.02 13.70
C SER A 224 3.66 5.84 14.94
N ASP A 225 4.87 5.67 15.45
CA ASP A 225 5.40 6.50 16.56
C ASP A 225 5.46 7.99 16.18
N ILE A 226 5.78 8.31 14.93
CA ILE A 226 5.80 9.69 14.42
C ILE A 226 4.37 10.22 14.30
N TRP A 227 3.50 9.48 13.62
CA TRP A 227 2.09 9.83 13.46
C TRP A 227 1.40 10.05 14.80
N PHE A 228 1.56 9.13 15.74
CA PHE A 228 0.91 9.19 17.04
C PHE A 228 1.34 10.43 17.84
N ARG A 229 2.66 10.71 17.90
CA ARG A 229 3.17 11.89 18.60
C ARG A 229 2.64 13.18 17.99
N THR A 230 2.69 13.30 16.66
CA THR A 230 2.19 14.50 15.97
C THR A 230 0.68 14.66 16.14
N MET A 231 -0.11 13.60 15.97
CA MET A 231 -1.57 13.68 16.12
C MET A 231 -1.99 13.99 17.57
N ALA A 232 -1.28 13.44 18.56
CA ALA A 232 -1.56 13.69 19.97
C ALA A 232 -1.48 15.18 20.33
N GLU A 233 -0.65 15.97 19.65
CA GLU A 233 -0.59 17.43 19.88
C GLU A 233 -1.90 18.14 19.50
N TYR A 234 -2.57 17.68 18.44
CA TYR A 234 -3.84 18.23 17.97
C TYR A 234 -5.07 17.64 18.68
N GLU A 235 -4.94 16.43 19.21
CA GLU A 235 -6.01 15.72 19.92
C GLU A 235 -6.06 16.03 21.43
N LYS A 236 -5.08 16.76 21.99
CA LYS A 236 -5.12 17.24 23.38
C LYS A 236 -6.40 18.05 23.64
N THR A 237 -7.07 17.72 24.73
CA THR A 237 -8.10 18.57 25.32
C THR A 237 -7.37 19.72 26.02
N ASP A 238 -7.81 20.96 25.75
CA ASP A 238 -7.36 22.12 26.54
C ASP A 238 -7.93 22.02 27.96
#